data_AF-A0A074W988-F1
#
_entry.id   AF-A0A074W988-F1
#
_cell.length_a   1.000
_cell.length_b   1.000
_cell.length_c   1.000
_cell.angle_alpha   90.00
_cell.angle_beta   90.00
_cell.angle_gamma   90.00
#
_symmetry.space_group_name_H-M   'P 1'
#
loop_
_entity.id
_entity.type
_entity.pdbx_description
1 polymer ?
#
loop_
_entity_poly.entity_id
_entity_poly.type
_entity_poly.pdbx_seq_one_letter_code
_entity_poly.pdbx_strand_id
1 'polypeptide(L)'
;MELEHDHDPSIGFRIKAKARLRDAPQDTCVICLDPVTERAVAVPCNHLNFDFLCLCSWTQEQSCCPLCKTPLTAIEYDWRSPTDRKLYTIPKQEEPPKAHAGVTTTSRLRPPRRRAAPSHRPLHTNPDAALAFRRRIYSDQNYSLHVGANRTSQYANFTPTTFTTSAPLQSRARLFMRRELQVFDFLAENNARLGFLIEYIVAILKTTETKDASGSAKTLVAEFLGDGPAGLFLHELEAWLRSPYERLEDWDRHVQYAYKRPRYLDA
;
A
#
# COMPACT_ATOMS: atom_id res chain seq x y z
N MET A 1 62.62 43.86 -2.43
CA MET A 1 62.22 43.05 -1.27
C MET A 1 60.72 43.12 -1.24
N GLU A 2 60.09 42.00 -1.59
CA GLU A 2 58.71 41.62 -1.22
C GLU A 2 57.56 42.50 -1.77
N LEU A 3 56.38 42.02 -2.11
CA LEU A 3 55.81 40.71 -2.45
C LEU A 3 54.43 41.07 -3.04
N GLU A 4 53.97 40.30 -4.02
CA GLU A 4 52.67 40.47 -4.65
C GLU A 4 51.48 40.05 -3.74
N HIS A 5 50.29 40.40 -4.24
CA HIS A 5 49.00 39.69 -4.15
C HIS A 5 47.99 40.01 -3.03
N ASP A 6 46.85 40.50 -3.53
CA ASP A 6 45.46 40.07 -3.29
C ASP A 6 44.69 40.31 -1.98
N HIS A 7 43.53 40.94 -2.22
CA HIS A 7 42.18 40.70 -1.69
C HIS A 7 41.82 40.85 -0.19
N ASP A 8 40.67 41.50 -0.03
CA ASP A 8 39.83 41.81 1.13
C ASP A 8 39.94 40.91 2.38
N PRO A 9 40.08 41.54 3.56
CA PRO A 9 39.27 41.10 4.69
C PRO A 9 38.87 42.26 5.63
N SER A 10 37.58 42.45 5.94
CA SER A 10 37.05 42.70 7.31
C SER A 10 35.55 43.09 7.35
N ILE A 11 34.65 42.20 6.95
CA ILE A 11 33.26 42.21 7.48
C ILE A 11 33.24 41.28 8.69
N GLY A 12 33.27 41.88 9.88
CA GLY A 12 33.28 41.20 11.17
C GLY A 12 31.96 40.48 11.48
N PHE A 13 32.08 39.20 11.80
CA PHE A 13 31.05 38.26 12.21
C PHE A 13 30.46 38.62 13.60
N ARG A 14 29.13 38.60 13.75
CA ARG A 14 28.49 38.41 15.07
C ARG A 14 27.40 37.35 14.97
N ILE A 15 27.76 36.12 15.35
CA ILE A 15 26.81 35.03 15.59
C ILE A 15 25.93 35.43 16.77
N LYS A 16 24.62 35.56 16.54
CA LYS A 16 23.63 35.22 17.56
C LYS A 16 22.79 34.08 17.00
N ALA A 17 23.19 32.87 17.37
CA ALA A 17 22.44 31.66 17.13
C ALA A 17 21.02 31.84 17.69
N LYS A 18 20.02 31.89 16.80
CA LYS A 18 18.64 31.60 17.20
C LYS A 18 18.61 30.11 17.51
N ALA A 19 18.56 29.78 18.79
CA ALA A 19 18.22 28.45 19.26
C ALA A 19 16.95 28.01 18.50
N ARG A 20 17.09 26.97 17.67
CA ARG A 20 15.93 26.25 17.16
C ARG A 20 15.24 25.69 18.40
N LEU A 21 14.06 26.20 18.70
CA LEU A 21 13.10 25.51 19.54
C LEU A 21 13.03 24.08 18.98
N ARG A 22 13.50 23.12 19.78
CA ARG A 22 13.30 21.70 19.53
C ARG A 22 11.79 21.53 19.41
N ASP A 23 11.30 21.26 18.21
CA ASP A 23 9.96 20.72 18.03
C ASP A 23 9.87 19.50 18.94
N ALA A 24 8.97 19.57 19.92
CA ALA A 24 8.60 18.39 20.68
C ALA A 24 8.15 17.31 19.68
N PRO A 25 8.49 16.03 19.89
CA PRO A 25 8.02 14.96 19.02
C PRO A 25 6.49 15.03 18.98
N GLN A 26 5.95 15.43 17.83
CA GLN A 26 4.51 15.38 17.61
C GLN A 26 4.15 13.90 17.59
N ASP A 27 3.39 13.45 18.59
CA ASP A 27 2.89 12.07 18.63
C ASP A 27 2.19 11.79 17.30
N THR A 28 2.73 10.86 16.52
CA THR A 28 2.31 10.58 15.14
C THR A 28 1.46 9.32 15.14
N CYS A 29 0.27 9.40 14.58
CA CYS A 29 -0.69 8.31 14.57
C CYS A 29 -0.12 7.12 13.78
N VAL A 30 -0.05 5.93 14.37
CA VAL A 30 0.50 4.74 13.69
C VAL A 30 -0.42 4.16 12.62
N ILE A 31 -1.65 4.67 12.50
CA ILE A 31 -2.64 4.21 11.52
C ILE A 31 -2.60 5.09 10.26
N CYS A 32 -2.66 6.43 10.40
CA CYS A 32 -2.62 7.34 9.25
C CYS A 32 -1.24 7.94 8.96
N LEU A 33 -0.28 7.81 9.88
CA LEU A 33 1.07 8.40 9.81
C LEU A 33 1.11 9.93 9.81
N ASP A 34 -0.01 10.58 10.12
CA ASP A 34 -0.11 12.03 10.32
C ASP A 34 0.03 12.39 11.82
N PRO A 35 0.32 13.67 12.16
CA PRO A 35 0.32 14.14 13.55
C PRO A 35 -1.03 13.90 14.22
N VAL A 36 -1.03 13.36 15.44
CA VAL A 36 -2.26 13.11 16.21
C VAL A 36 -2.97 14.41 16.51
N THR A 37 -4.14 14.59 15.90
CA THR A 37 -5.03 15.74 16.09
C THR A 37 -5.98 15.54 17.26
N GLU A 38 -6.50 14.32 17.43
CA GLU A 38 -7.42 13.95 18.51
C GLU A 38 -6.99 12.61 19.10
N ARG A 39 -6.29 12.67 20.23
CA ARG A 39 -5.69 11.48 20.85
C ARG A 39 -6.75 10.50 21.34
N ALA A 40 -6.58 9.24 20.95
CA ALA A 40 -7.37 8.12 21.45
C ALA A 40 -6.54 7.12 22.24
N VAL A 41 -7.13 6.63 23.34
CA VAL A 41 -6.54 5.63 24.24
C VAL A 41 -7.32 4.33 24.12
N ALA A 42 -6.60 3.25 23.84
CA ALA A 42 -7.17 1.93 23.60
C ALA A 42 -7.32 1.14 24.91
N VAL A 43 -8.55 0.90 25.36
CA VAL A 43 -8.84 0.18 26.64
C VAL A 43 -8.95 -1.33 26.39
N PRO A 44 -8.26 -2.21 27.14
CA PRO A 44 -7.55 -1.95 28.41
C PRO A 44 -6.03 -1.74 28.30
N CYS A 45 -5.45 -1.83 27.11
CA CYS A 45 -3.99 -1.84 26.93
C CYS A 45 -3.31 -0.46 27.03
N ASN A 46 -4.09 0.62 27.11
CA ASN A 46 -3.67 2.03 27.26
C ASN A 46 -2.67 2.54 26.20
N HIS A 47 -2.61 1.91 25.03
CA HIS A 47 -1.88 2.47 23.90
C HIS A 47 -2.57 3.73 23.37
N LEU A 48 -1.78 4.78 23.11
CA LEU A 48 -2.27 6.15 22.89
C LEU A 48 -1.74 6.83 21.61
N ASN A 49 -1.02 6.11 20.75
CA ASN A 49 -0.41 6.67 19.55
C ASN A 49 -1.35 6.58 18.32
N PHE A 50 -2.60 7.01 18.51
CA PHE A 50 -3.66 6.93 17.52
C PHE A 50 -4.50 8.21 17.53
N ASP A 51 -4.94 8.63 16.35
CA ASP A 51 -6.11 9.49 16.21
C ASP A 51 -7.40 8.71 16.50
N PHE A 52 -8.36 9.39 17.12
CA PHE A 52 -9.66 8.82 17.48
C PHE A 52 -10.41 8.24 16.29
N LEU A 53 -10.52 8.98 15.18
CA LEU A 53 -11.21 8.49 13.98
C LEU A 53 -10.49 7.28 13.37
N CYS A 54 -9.16 7.24 13.44
CA CYS A 54 -8.37 6.13 12.95
C CYS A 54 -8.60 4.86 13.78
N LEU A 55 -8.57 4.98 15.11
CA LEU A 55 -8.80 3.84 16.00
C LEU A 55 -10.26 3.36 15.94
N CYS A 56 -11.23 4.28 15.83
CA CYS A 56 -12.64 3.93 15.62
C CYS A 56 -12.84 3.13 14.34
N SER A 57 -12.28 3.59 13.22
CA SER A 57 -12.37 2.89 11.93
C SER A 57 -11.75 1.50 12.01
N TRP A 58 -10.59 1.37 12.66
CA TRP A 58 -9.95 0.07 12.90
C TRP A 58 -10.86 -0.89 13.67
N THR A 59 -11.50 -0.42 14.75
CA THR A 59 -12.34 -1.28 15.60
C THR A 59 -13.64 -1.78 14.97
N GLN A 60 -14.04 -1.20 13.82
CA GLN A 60 -15.16 -1.71 13.03
C GLN A 60 -14.81 -3.01 12.30
N GLU A 61 -13.54 -3.18 11.91
CA GLU A 61 -13.06 -4.40 11.24
C GLU A 61 -12.45 -5.39 12.24
N GLN A 62 -11.63 -4.90 13.18
CA GLN A 62 -10.94 -5.70 14.18
C GLN A 62 -11.08 -5.07 15.56
N SER A 63 -11.81 -5.73 16.46
CA SER A 63 -12.01 -5.29 17.85
C SER A 63 -10.76 -5.48 18.74
N CYS A 64 -9.55 -5.28 18.21
CA CYS A 64 -8.28 -5.44 18.92
C CYS A 64 -7.33 -4.25 18.68
N CYS A 65 -6.36 -4.05 19.57
CA CYS A 65 -5.39 -2.97 19.47
C CYS A 65 -4.43 -3.20 18.28
N PRO A 66 -4.18 -2.20 17.42
CA PRO A 66 -3.21 -2.33 16.32
C PRO A 66 -1.77 -2.65 16.78
N LEU A 67 -1.39 -2.22 17.98
CA LEU A 67 -0.02 -2.38 18.49
C LEU A 67 0.21 -3.71 19.21
N CYS A 68 -0.70 -4.10 20.11
CA CYS A 68 -0.51 -5.29 20.96
C CYS A 68 -1.52 -6.41 20.73
N LYS A 69 -2.48 -6.23 19.81
CA LYS A 69 -3.54 -7.20 19.48
C LYS A 69 -4.45 -7.58 20.66
N THR A 70 -4.40 -6.83 21.78
CA THR A 70 -5.32 -7.03 22.91
C THR A 70 -6.73 -6.64 22.47
N PRO A 71 -7.77 -7.46 22.73
CA PRO A 71 -9.14 -7.10 22.40
C PRO A 71 -9.55 -5.82 23.13
N LEU A 72 -10.10 -4.87 22.38
CA LEU A 72 -10.51 -3.57 22.89
C LEU A 72 -11.96 -3.61 23.33
N THR A 73 -12.21 -3.08 24.52
CA THR A 73 -13.57 -2.95 25.07
C THR A 73 -14.14 -1.56 24.81
N ALA A 74 -13.28 -0.55 24.79
CA ALA A 74 -13.65 0.84 24.56
C ALA A 74 -12.47 1.68 24.05
N ILE A 75 -12.79 2.85 23.53
CA ILE A 75 -11.85 3.89 23.13
C ILE A 75 -12.15 5.14 23.96
N GLU A 76 -11.15 5.66 24.66
CA GLU A 76 -11.25 6.94 25.38
C GLU A 76 -10.65 8.07 24.54
N TYR A 77 -11.35 9.20 24.42
CA TYR A 77 -10.96 10.34 23.58
C TYR A 77 -11.47 11.68 24.13
N ASP A 78 -11.06 12.80 23.53
CA ASP A 78 -11.45 14.18 23.89
C ASP A 78 -11.23 14.50 25.39
N TRP A 79 -9.98 14.33 25.86
CA TRP A 79 -9.59 14.65 27.23
C TRP A 79 -9.47 16.16 27.43
N ARG A 80 -10.54 16.81 27.91
CA ARG A 80 -10.54 18.25 28.21
C ARG A 80 -10.09 18.56 29.63
N SER A 81 -10.15 17.57 30.52
CA SER A 81 -9.72 17.61 31.93
C SER A 81 -9.39 16.17 32.37
N PRO A 82 -8.58 15.93 33.41
CA PRO A 82 -8.29 14.58 33.90
C PRO A 82 -9.53 13.73 34.25
N THR A 83 -10.67 14.38 34.47
CA THR A 83 -11.96 13.77 34.80
C THR A 83 -13.02 13.88 33.70
N ASP A 84 -12.75 14.64 32.62
CA ASP A 84 -13.69 14.86 31.51
C ASP A 84 -13.13 14.20 30.24
N ARG A 85 -13.60 12.98 29.99
CA ARG A 85 -13.23 12.14 28.84
C ARG A 85 -14.48 11.55 28.20
N LYS A 86 -14.47 11.40 26.88
CA LYS A 86 -15.52 10.69 26.14
C LYS A 86 -15.12 9.23 25.93
N LEU A 87 -16.09 8.33 26.08
CA LEU A 87 -15.90 6.90 25.95
C LEU A 87 -16.75 6.37 24.78
N TYR A 88 -16.08 5.84 23.76
CA TYR A 88 -16.71 5.08 22.70
C TYR A 88 -16.65 3.58 23.04
N THR A 89 -17.81 2.97 23.30
CA THR A 89 -17.90 1.53 23.60
C THR A 89 -17.94 0.74 22.31
N ILE A 90 -17.02 -0.22 22.16
CA ILE A 90 -16.94 -1.05 20.95
C ILE A 90 -18.02 -2.13 21.03
N PRO A 91 -18.94 -2.24 20.06
CA PRO A 91 -19.94 -3.29 20.04
C PRO A 91 -19.27 -4.67 19.98
N LYS A 92 -19.58 -5.54 20.93
CA LYS A 92 -19.11 -6.92 20.93
C LYS A 92 -19.73 -7.63 19.72
N GLN A 93 -18.91 -8.05 18.76
CA GLN A 93 -19.39 -8.90 17.65
C GLN A 93 -19.94 -10.20 18.26
N GLU A 94 -21.26 -10.39 18.20
CA GLU A 94 -21.91 -11.65 18.57
C GLU A 94 -21.55 -12.71 17.51
N GLU A 95 -20.77 -13.71 17.90
CA GLU A 95 -20.60 -14.90 17.06
C GLU A 95 -21.94 -15.68 17.01
N PRO A 96 -22.37 -16.18 15.84
CA PRO A 96 -23.53 -17.06 15.76
C PRO A 96 -23.28 -18.36 16.53
N PRO A 97 -24.28 -18.90 17.26
CA PRO A 97 -24.07 -20.03 18.16
C PRO A 97 -23.70 -21.30 17.39
N LYS A 98 -22.55 -21.88 17.76
CA LYS A 98 -22.12 -23.21 17.31
C LYS A 98 -23.12 -24.25 17.82
N ALA A 99 -23.93 -24.81 16.93
CA ALA A 99 -24.84 -25.90 17.24
C ALA A 99 -24.05 -27.13 17.74
N HIS A 100 -24.39 -27.58 18.95
CA HIS A 100 -23.89 -28.82 19.52
C HIS A 100 -24.37 -30.02 18.70
N ALA A 101 -23.43 -30.92 18.38
CA ALA A 101 -23.70 -32.18 17.71
C ALA A 101 -24.52 -33.11 18.63
N GLY A 102 -25.82 -33.23 18.34
CA GLY A 102 -26.65 -34.32 18.83
C GLY A 102 -26.38 -35.58 18.01
N VAL A 103 -25.90 -36.62 18.69
CA VAL A 103 -25.80 -37.97 18.16
C VAL A 103 -27.20 -38.47 17.82
N THR A 104 -27.47 -38.79 16.55
CA THR A 104 -28.54 -39.72 16.20
C THR A 104 -28.14 -40.52 14.98
N THR A 105 -28.03 -41.83 15.21
CA THR A 105 -27.78 -42.88 14.23
C THR A 105 -28.96 -43.05 13.29
N THR A 106 -28.79 -42.73 12.00
CA THR A 106 -29.50 -43.44 10.92
C THR A 106 -28.68 -43.45 9.64
N SER A 107 -28.34 -44.65 9.20
CA SER A 107 -27.73 -45.00 7.91
C SER A 107 -28.57 -44.50 6.73
N ARG A 108 -27.97 -43.69 5.84
CA ARG A 108 -28.35 -43.63 4.42
C ARG A 108 -27.10 -43.43 3.56
N LEU A 109 -26.85 -44.40 2.68
CA LEU A 109 -25.79 -44.41 1.68
C LEU A 109 -25.94 -43.21 0.73
N ARG A 110 -24.89 -42.39 0.60
CA ARG A 110 -24.79 -41.30 -0.38
C ARG A 110 -23.61 -41.56 -1.33
N PRO A 111 -23.72 -41.34 -2.65
CA PRO A 111 -22.65 -41.62 -3.60
C PRO A 111 -21.46 -40.67 -3.42
N PRO A 112 -20.23 -41.03 -3.86
CA PRO A 112 -19.04 -40.26 -3.55
C PRO A 112 -19.06 -38.93 -4.31
N ARG A 113 -19.26 -37.83 -3.58
CA ARG A 113 -19.01 -36.48 -4.10
C ARG A 113 -17.51 -36.34 -4.33
N ARG A 114 -17.13 -36.01 -5.56
CA ARG A 114 -15.76 -35.65 -5.97
C ARG A 114 -15.12 -34.74 -4.93
N ARG A 115 -13.90 -35.09 -4.50
CA ARG A 115 -13.08 -34.27 -3.59
C ARG A 115 -13.07 -32.83 -4.10
N ALA A 116 -13.63 -31.89 -3.34
CA ALA A 116 -13.36 -30.49 -3.55
C ALA A 116 -11.85 -30.29 -3.35
N ALA A 117 -11.19 -29.73 -4.35
CA ALA A 117 -9.78 -29.36 -4.27
C ALA A 117 -9.57 -28.44 -3.05
N PRO A 118 -8.40 -28.50 -2.39
CA PRO A 118 -8.12 -27.63 -1.25
C PRO A 118 -8.31 -26.17 -1.66
N SER A 119 -9.18 -25.46 -0.95
CA SER A 119 -9.24 -24.01 -1.00
C SER A 119 -7.86 -23.49 -0.61
N HIS A 120 -7.09 -23.04 -1.59
CA HIS A 120 -5.90 -22.23 -1.35
C HIS A 120 -6.37 -20.95 -0.65
N ARG A 121 -6.15 -20.87 0.65
CA ARG A 121 -6.30 -19.65 1.45
C ARG A 121 -5.05 -18.81 1.22
N PRO A 122 -5.08 -17.65 0.51
CA PRO A 122 -3.88 -16.87 0.27
C PRO A 122 -3.58 -15.90 1.43
N LEU A 123 -2.29 -15.69 1.63
CA LEU A 123 -1.57 -15.19 2.81
C LEU A 123 -1.43 -13.65 2.95
N HIS A 124 -2.03 -12.84 2.09
CA HIS A 124 -1.62 -11.43 1.98
C HIS A 124 -2.56 -10.44 2.70
N THR A 125 -2.49 -10.44 4.03
CA THR A 125 -2.83 -9.27 4.87
C THR A 125 -1.59 -8.55 5.39
N ASN A 126 -0.40 -9.15 5.28
CA ASN A 126 0.86 -8.52 5.70
C ASN A 126 1.51 -7.75 4.53
N PRO A 127 1.77 -6.43 4.64
CA PRO A 127 2.42 -5.63 3.61
C PRO A 127 3.78 -6.18 3.18
N ASP A 128 4.58 -6.70 4.12
CA ASP A 128 5.91 -7.27 3.82
C ASP A 128 5.79 -8.54 2.96
N ALA A 129 4.79 -9.37 3.26
CA ALA A 129 4.52 -10.57 2.47
C ALA A 129 4.06 -10.19 1.06
N ALA A 130 3.20 -9.17 0.93
CA ALA A 130 2.76 -8.67 -0.37
C ALA A 130 3.93 -8.15 -1.19
N LEU A 131 4.82 -7.34 -0.60
CA LEU A 131 6.02 -6.85 -1.29
C LEU A 131 6.98 -7.99 -1.68
N ALA A 132 7.17 -8.99 -0.82
CA ALA A 132 7.96 -10.18 -1.14
C ALA A 132 7.37 -10.98 -2.32
N PHE A 133 6.04 -11.09 -2.41
CA PHE A 133 5.37 -11.66 -3.57
C PHE A 133 5.64 -10.84 -4.84
N ARG A 134 5.50 -9.51 -4.77
CA ARG A 134 5.81 -8.62 -5.90
C ARG A 134 7.26 -8.75 -6.35
N ARG A 135 8.24 -8.80 -5.43
CA ARG A 135 9.65 -9.06 -5.76
C ARG A 135 9.83 -10.32 -6.59
N ARG A 136 9.11 -11.40 -6.28
CA ARG A 136 9.12 -12.63 -7.07
C ARG A 136 8.56 -12.41 -8.48
N ILE A 137 7.44 -11.69 -8.62
CA ILE A 137 6.84 -11.38 -9.93
C ILE A 137 7.83 -10.64 -10.84
N TYR A 138 8.54 -9.63 -10.34
CA TYR A 138 9.55 -8.91 -11.13
C TYR A 138 10.81 -9.73 -11.38
N SER A 139 11.29 -10.49 -10.39
CA SER A 139 12.45 -11.36 -10.57
C SER A 139 12.17 -12.44 -11.63
N ASP A 140 10.97 -12.98 -11.65
CA ASP A 140 10.55 -13.97 -12.63
C ASP A 140 10.12 -13.34 -13.95
N GLN A 141 10.01 -12.01 -14.08
CA GLN A 141 9.44 -11.36 -15.27
C GLN A 141 8.07 -11.96 -15.66
N ASN A 142 7.18 -12.14 -14.67
CA ASN A 142 5.90 -12.81 -14.87
C ASN A 142 4.77 -11.80 -15.11
N TYR A 143 4.30 -11.71 -16.34
CA TYR A 143 3.24 -10.79 -16.74
C TYR A 143 1.87 -11.28 -16.27
N SER A 144 1.07 -10.37 -15.70
CA SER A 144 -0.34 -10.67 -15.44
C SER A 144 -1.10 -10.93 -16.74
N LEU A 145 -2.13 -11.78 -16.67
CA LEU A 145 -3.03 -12.06 -17.76
C LEU A 145 -3.88 -10.81 -18.06
N HIS A 146 -4.02 -10.49 -19.34
CA HIS A 146 -4.84 -9.37 -19.78
C HIS A 146 -6.33 -9.67 -19.59
N VAL A 147 -7.03 -8.74 -18.92
CA VAL A 147 -8.49 -8.76 -18.78
C VAL A 147 -9.11 -7.71 -19.70
N GLY A 148 -9.96 -8.16 -20.62
CA GLY A 148 -10.66 -7.29 -21.56
C GLY A 148 -11.61 -6.32 -20.86
N ALA A 149 -11.73 -5.11 -21.41
CA ALA A 149 -12.72 -4.13 -20.95
C ALA A 149 -14.12 -4.56 -21.41
N ASN A 150 -14.94 -5.04 -20.48
CA ASN A 150 -16.33 -5.39 -20.74
C ASN A 150 -17.18 -5.14 -19.48
N ARG A 151 -18.50 -5.08 -19.67
CA ARG A 151 -19.44 -4.78 -18.56
C ARG A 151 -19.36 -5.80 -17.42
N THR A 152 -19.00 -7.05 -17.73
CA THR A 152 -18.93 -8.13 -16.73
C THR A 152 -17.63 -8.11 -15.91
N SER A 153 -16.51 -7.71 -16.51
CA SER A 153 -15.21 -7.56 -15.83
C SER A 153 -15.08 -6.22 -15.12
N GLN A 154 -15.82 -5.21 -15.57
CA GLN A 154 -15.73 -3.82 -15.10
C GLN A 154 -14.35 -3.17 -15.35
N TYR A 155 -13.49 -3.81 -16.14
CA TYR A 155 -12.23 -3.20 -16.55
C TYR A 155 -12.51 -2.07 -17.55
N ALA A 156 -11.83 -0.94 -17.40
CA ALA A 156 -11.99 0.24 -18.24
C ALA A 156 -10.65 0.65 -18.86
N ASN A 157 -10.65 0.95 -20.17
CA ASN A 157 -9.48 1.54 -20.81
C ASN A 157 -9.33 3.00 -20.35
N PHE A 158 -8.10 3.50 -20.32
CA PHE A 158 -7.81 4.92 -20.11
C PHE A 158 -6.89 5.42 -21.22
N THR A 159 -6.98 6.72 -21.50
CA THR A 159 -6.08 7.47 -22.39
C THR A 159 -5.36 8.56 -21.58
N PRO A 160 -4.24 9.13 -22.10
CA PRO A 160 -3.53 10.22 -21.42
C PRO A 160 -4.43 11.42 -21.08
N THR A 161 -5.40 11.74 -21.95
CA THR A 161 -6.40 12.78 -21.70
C THR A 161 -7.28 12.42 -20.50
N THR A 162 -7.85 11.21 -20.46
CA THR A 162 -8.69 10.79 -19.32
C THR A 162 -7.90 10.69 -18.01
N PHE A 163 -6.62 10.28 -18.09
CA PHE A 163 -5.72 10.22 -16.93
C PHE A 163 -5.41 11.62 -16.40
N THR A 164 -5.16 12.59 -17.27
CA THR A 164 -4.90 13.98 -16.92
C THR A 164 -6.09 14.61 -16.19
N THR A 165 -7.32 14.35 -16.63
CA THR A 165 -8.53 14.92 -16.00
C THR A 165 -8.96 14.17 -14.72
N SER A 166 -8.60 12.89 -14.56
CA SER A 166 -9.06 12.06 -13.45
C SER A 166 -8.08 12.05 -12.26
N ALA A 167 -8.34 12.89 -11.25
CA ALA A 167 -7.58 12.89 -9.99
C ALA A 167 -7.63 11.53 -9.24
N PRO A 168 -8.76 10.79 -9.21
CA PRO A 168 -8.80 9.45 -8.62
C PRO A 168 -7.85 8.47 -9.33
N LEU A 169 -7.79 8.49 -10.67
CA LEU A 169 -6.93 7.58 -11.44
C LEU A 169 -5.44 7.88 -11.20
N GLN A 170 -5.06 9.15 -11.12
CA GLN A 170 -3.71 9.56 -10.74
C GLN A 170 -3.35 9.11 -9.31
N SER A 171 -4.30 9.18 -8.38
CA SER A 171 -4.09 8.74 -7.00
C SER A 171 -3.94 7.22 -6.89
N ARG A 172 -4.71 6.45 -7.67
CA ARG A 172 -4.55 5.00 -7.82
C ARG A 172 -3.20 4.64 -8.43
N ALA A 173 -2.71 5.41 -9.42
CA ALA A 173 -1.37 5.20 -9.98
C ALA A 173 -0.30 5.37 -8.91
N ARG A 174 -0.34 6.48 -8.15
CA ARG A 174 0.59 6.72 -7.03
C ARG A 174 0.53 5.63 -5.98
N LEU A 175 -0.67 5.17 -5.60
CA LEU A 175 -0.86 4.08 -4.64
C LEU A 175 -0.10 2.81 -5.08
N PHE A 176 -0.28 2.40 -6.32
CA PHE A 176 0.42 1.24 -6.89
C PHE A 176 1.93 1.46 -6.94
N MET A 177 2.39 2.57 -7.53
CA MET A 177 3.81 2.82 -7.72
C MET A 177 4.59 2.92 -6.40
N ARG A 178 3.98 3.44 -5.33
CA ARG A 178 4.60 3.49 -3.99
C ARG A 178 5.00 2.11 -3.48
N ARG A 179 4.22 1.06 -3.76
CA ARG A 179 4.55 -0.32 -3.39
C ARG A 179 5.50 -0.94 -4.40
N GLU A 180 5.17 -0.83 -5.69
CA GLU A 180 5.83 -1.59 -6.74
C GLU A 180 7.27 -1.15 -6.96
N LEU A 181 7.55 0.14 -6.85
CA LEU A 181 8.91 0.65 -6.98
C LEU A 181 9.80 0.27 -5.78
N GLN A 182 9.23 -0.11 -4.63
CA GLN A 182 10.01 -0.66 -3.51
C GLN A 182 10.53 -2.08 -3.76
N VAL A 183 10.11 -2.73 -4.85
CA VAL A 183 10.71 -3.99 -5.30
C VAL A 183 12.18 -3.82 -5.64
N PHE A 184 12.58 -2.62 -6.09
CA PHE A 184 13.94 -2.28 -6.43
C PHE A 184 14.66 -1.71 -5.20
N ASP A 185 15.64 -2.44 -4.67
CA ASP A 185 16.33 -2.07 -3.41
C ASP A 185 16.92 -0.65 -3.47
N PHE A 186 17.45 -0.24 -4.63
CA PHE A 186 18.00 1.11 -4.85
C PHE A 186 16.97 2.25 -4.77
N LEU A 187 15.68 1.94 -4.89
CA LEU A 187 14.57 2.90 -4.69
C LEU A 187 13.97 2.76 -3.29
N ALA A 188 13.94 1.56 -2.73
CA ALA A 188 13.41 1.32 -1.39
C ALA A 188 14.19 2.08 -0.30
N GLU A 189 15.50 2.25 -0.48
CA GLU A 189 16.37 2.96 0.46
C GLU A 189 16.34 4.49 0.29
N ASN A 190 15.72 5.01 -0.78
CA ASN A 190 15.75 6.43 -1.13
C ASN A 190 14.35 6.98 -1.45
N ASN A 191 13.63 7.38 -0.40
CA ASN A 191 12.29 7.95 -0.49
C ASN A 191 12.19 9.19 -1.38
N ALA A 192 13.24 10.02 -1.45
CA ALA A 192 13.25 11.20 -2.31
C ALA A 192 13.30 10.81 -3.79
N ARG A 193 14.16 9.85 -4.16
CA ARG A 193 14.26 9.31 -5.52
C ARG A 193 12.98 8.57 -5.92
N LEU A 194 12.40 7.80 -4.99
CA LEU A 194 11.11 7.15 -5.17
C LEU A 194 10.00 8.16 -5.49
N GLY A 195 9.86 9.20 -4.66
CA GLY A 195 8.87 10.26 -4.85
C GLY A 195 9.03 10.99 -6.19
N PHE A 196 10.27 11.33 -6.56
CA PHE A 196 10.57 11.91 -7.86
C PHE A 196 10.14 11.00 -9.01
N LEU A 197 10.50 9.72 -8.97
CA LEU A 197 10.18 8.78 -10.04
C LEU A 197 8.68 8.54 -10.18
N ILE A 198 7.93 8.52 -9.07
CA ILE A 198 6.47 8.46 -9.08
C ILE A 198 5.88 9.65 -9.84
N GLU A 199 6.29 10.87 -9.51
CA GLU A 199 5.76 12.08 -10.18
C GLU A 199 6.22 12.17 -11.64
N TYR A 200 7.44 11.72 -11.94
CA TYR A 200 7.95 11.60 -13.31
C TYR A 200 7.09 10.64 -14.14
N ILE A 201 6.77 9.45 -13.62
CA ILE A 201 5.91 8.48 -14.32
C ILE A 201 4.47 9.01 -14.45
N VAL A 202 3.93 9.70 -13.44
CA VAL A 202 2.64 10.39 -13.56
C VAL A 202 2.67 11.41 -14.69
N ALA A 203 3.76 12.16 -14.87
CA ALA A 203 3.91 13.09 -15.99
C ALA A 203 3.96 12.36 -17.34
N ILE A 204 4.65 11.23 -17.45
CA ILE A 204 4.64 10.38 -18.67
C ILE A 204 3.22 9.93 -18.99
N LEU A 205 2.46 9.42 -18.02
CA LEU A 205 1.09 8.94 -18.22
C LEU A 205 0.10 10.04 -18.65
N LYS A 206 0.42 11.31 -18.38
CA LYS A 206 -0.39 12.45 -18.83
C LYS A 206 -0.18 12.79 -20.31
N THR A 207 0.97 12.44 -20.87
CA THR A 207 1.37 12.87 -22.23
C THR A 207 1.51 11.71 -23.21
N THR A 208 1.74 10.49 -22.72
CA THR A 208 2.15 9.34 -23.53
C THR A 208 1.26 8.13 -23.23
N GLU A 209 0.89 7.38 -24.27
CA GLU A 209 0.19 6.10 -24.12
C GLU A 209 1.14 5.01 -23.62
N THR A 210 0.68 4.12 -22.74
CA THR A 210 1.52 3.05 -22.16
C THR A 210 1.93 1.98 -23.19
N LYS A 211 1.21 1.88 -24.31
CA LYS A 211 1.37 0.87 -25.37
C LYS A 211 1.47 1.51 -26.77
N ASP A 212 2.11 2.67 -26.86
CA ASP A 212 2.38 3.29 -28.16
C ASP A 212 3.28 2.39 -29.03
N ALA A 213 3.12 2.47 -30.35
CA ALA A 213 3.93 1.67 -31.28
C ALA A 213 5.44 1.97 -31.17
N SER A 214 5.79 3.18 -30.73
CA SER A 214 7.16 3.63 -30.46
C SER A 214 7.74 3.12 -29.13
N GLY A 215 6.91 2.59 -28.22
CA GLY A 215 7.35 2.17 -26.89
C GLY A 215 7.95 3.30 -26.05
N SER A 216 7.57 4.56 -26.32
CA SER A 216 8.22 5.75 -25.74
C SER A 216 8.14 5.74 -24.22
N ALA A 217 6.97 5.39 -23.68
CA ALA A 217 6.77 5.28 -22.23
C ALA A 217 7.71 4.24 -21.60
N LYS A 218 7.90 3.09 -22.26
CA LYS A 218 8.82 2.05 -21.80
C LYS A 218 10.26 2.55 -21.80
N THR A 219 10.70 3.19 -22.87
CA THR A 219 12.08 3.72 -22.99
C THR A 219 12.38 4.71 -21.87
N LEU A 220 11.48 5.67 -21.62
CA LEU A 220 11.66 6.66 -20.56
C LEU A 220 11.72 6.03 -19.16
N VAL A 221 10.90 5.02 -18.89
CA VAL A 221 10.92 4.31 -17.59
C VAL A 221 12.14 3.38 -17.46
N ALA A 222 12.61 2.82 -18.58
CA ALA A 222 13.79 1.94 -18.62
C ALA A 222 15.08 2.67 -18.25
N GLU A 223 15.16 3.99 -18.43
CA GLU A 223 16.30 4.80 -17.95
C GLU A 223 16.51 4.67 -16.42
N PHE A 224 15.44 4.39 -15.68
CA PHE A 224 15.48 4.25 -14.22
C PHE A 224 15.47 2.81 -13.74
N LEU A 225 14.65 1.96 -14.38
CA LEU A 225 14.43 0.58 -13.92
C LEU A 225 15.25 -0.47 -14.69
N GLY A 226 15.76 -0.12 -15.87
CA GLY A 226 16.35 -1.04 -16.84
C GLY A 226 15.32 -1.66 -17.80
N ASP A 227 15.79 -2.13 -18.96
CA ASP A 227 14.95 -2.58 -20.07
C ASP A 227 14.03 -3.78 -19.76
N GLY A 228 14.51 -4.70 -18.91
CA GLY A 228 13.75 -5.87 -18.47
C GLY A 228 12.51 -5.48 -17.67
N PRO A 229 12.68 -5.00 -16.41
CA PRO A 229 11.56 -4.76 -15.52
C PRO A 229 10.67 -3.58 -15.93
N ALA A 230 11.15 -2.60 -16.72
CA ALA A 230 10.33 -1.46 -17.15
C ALA A 230 9.07 -1.88 -17.93
N GLY A 231 9.22 -2.87 -18.83
CA GLY A 231 8.08 -3.37 -19.61
C GLY A 231 7.03 -4.07 -18.75
N LEU A 232 7.48 -4.90 -17.80
CA LEU A 232 6.58 -5.56 -16.86
C LEU A 232 5.90 -4.55 -15.93
N PHE A 233 6.66 -3.59 -15.39
CA PHE A 233 6.12 -2.54 -14.52
C PHE A 233 4.97 -1.77 -15.17
N LEU A 234 5.16 -1.31 -16.42
CA LEU A 234 4.13 -0.59 -17.15
C LEU A 234 2.91 -1.47 -17.47
N HIS A 235 3.12 -2.74 -17.79
CA HIS A 235 2.03 -3.69 -17.99
C HIS A 235 1.19 -3.87 -16.73
N GLU A 236 1.83 -4.08 -15.58
CA GLU A 236 1.14 -4.26 -14.30
C GLU A 236 0.44 -2.97 -13.86
N LEU A 237 1.06 -1.81 -14.05
CA LEU A 237 0.48 -0.49 -13.78
C LEU A 237 -0.78 -0.26 -14.62
N GLU A 238 -0.73 -0.57 -15.92
CA GLU A 238 -1.90 -0.47 -16.79
C GLU A 238 -3.00 -1.45 -16.35
N ALA A 239 -2.65 -2.70 -16.05
CA ALA A 239 -3.61 -3.70 -15.59
C ALA A 239 -4.31 -3.28 -14.28
N TRP A 240 -3.57 -2.68 -13.35
CA TRP A 240 -4.12 -2.09 -12.12
C TRP A 240 -5.05 -0.92 -12.42
N LEU A 241 -4.61 0.07 -13.21
CA LEU A 241 -5.40 1.27 -13.51
C LEU A 241 -6.68 0.97 -14.28
N ARG A 242 -6.68 -0.07 -15.12
CA ARG A 242 -7.87 -0.55 -15.80
C ARG A 242 -8.83 -1.29 -14.87
N SER A 243 -8.35 -1.85 -13.78
CA SER A 243 -9.15 -2.71 -12.90
C SER A 243 -10.17 -1.91 -12.07
N PRO A 244 -11.25 -2.55 -11.60
CA PRO A 244 -12.23 -1.91 -10.72
C PRO A 244 -11.78 -1.83 -9.25
N TYR A 245 -10.63 -2.41 -8.89
CA TYR A 245 -10.20 -2.52 -7.49
C TYR A 245 -9.60 -1.21 -6.96
N GLU A 246 -10.06 -0.75 -5.81
CA GLU A 246 -9.54 0.46 -5.16
C GLU A 246 -8.36 0.17 -4.22
N ARG A 247 -8.26 -1.08 -3.75
CA ARG A 247 -7.23 -1.54 -2.82
C ARG A 247 -6.28 -2.51 -3.49
N LEU A 248 -4.99 -2.40 -3.15
CA LEU A 248 -3.96 -3.27 -3.70
C LEU A 248 -4.16 -4.73 -3.27
N GLU A 249 -4.60 -4.95 -2.03
CA GLU A 249 -4.91 -6.29 -1.52
C GLU A 249 -6.02 -6.97 -2.33
N ASP A 250 -7.00 -6.20 -2.79
CA ASP A 250 -8.10 -6.72 -3.60
C ASP A 250 -7.61 -7.09 -4.99
N TRP A 251 -6.79 -6.24 -5.61
CA TRP A 251 -6.19 -6.56 -6.90
C TRP A 251 -5.24 -7.76 -6.83
N ASP A 252 -4.38 -7.86 -5.82
CA ASP A 252 -3.47 -8.99 -5.63
C ASP A 252 -4.22 -10.33 -5.51
N ARG A 253 -5.44 -10.35 -4.97
CA ARG A 253 -6.28 -11.56 -4.87
C ARG A 253 -6.89 -11.99 -6.20
N HIS A 254 -7.07 -11.06 -7.14
CA HIS A 254 -7.80 -11.30 -8.38
C HIS A 254 -6.91 -11.30 -9.62
N VAL A 255 -5.77 -10.63 -9.58
CA VAL A 255 -4.80 -10.65 -10.67
C VAL A 255 -4.30 -12.07 -10.87
N GLN A 256 -4.26 -12.49 -12.13
CA GLN A 256 -3.84 -13.84 -12.51
C GLN A 256 -2.54 -13.74 -13.29
N TYR A 257 -1.63 -14.68 -13.08
CA TYR A 257 -0.36 -14.77 -13.78
C TYR A 257 -0.32 -16.05 -14.61
N ALA A 258 0.38 -16.00 -15.74
CA ALA A 258 0.64 -17.21 -16.51
C ALA A 258 1.46 -18.20 -15.67
N TYR A 259 1.10 -19.47 -15.73
CA TYR A 259 1.91 -20.52 -15.12
C TYR A 259 3.22 -20.64 -15.91
N LYS A 260 4.35 -20.25 -15.31
CA LYS A 260 5.66 -20.55 -15.89
C LYS A 260 5.91 -22.04 -15.77
N ARG A 261 5.95 -22.75 -16.90
CA ARG A 261 6.42 -24.15 -16.91
C ARG A 261 7.84 -24.18 -16.35
N PRO A 262 8.14 -25.11 -15.43
CA PRO A 262 9.51 -25.31 -14.99
C PRO A 262 10.42 -25.66 -16.17
N ARG A 263 11.58 -25.01 -16.25
CA ARG A 263 12.55 -25.13 -17.36
C ARG A 263 13.01 -26.56 -17.68
N TYR A 264 12.74 -27.54 -16.82
CA TYR A 264 13.10 -28.94 -17.05
C TYR A 264 12.13 -29.69 -17.99
N LEU A 265 11.03 -29.06 -18.42
CA LEU A 265 10.06 -29.65 -19.36
C LEU A 265 10.22 -29.13 -20.80
N ASP A 266 11.19 -28.24 -21.04
CA ASP A 266 11.49 -27.68 -22.37
C ASP A 266 12.79 -28.28 -22.97
N ALA A 267 13.20 -29.47 -22.51
CA ALA A 267 14.34 -30.24 -22.99
C ALA A 267 13.88 -31.50 -23.76
#